data_AF-A0A2G2LBL6-F1
#
_entry.id   AF-A0A2G2LBL6-F1
#
_cell.length_a   1.000
_cell.length_b   1.000
_cell.length_c   1.000
_cell.angle_alpha   90.00
_cell.angle_beta   90.00
_cell.angle_gamma   90.00
#
_symmetry.space_group_name_H-M   'P 1'
#
loop_
_entity.id
_entity.type
_entity.pdbx_description
1 polymer ?
#
loop_
_entity_poly.entity_id
_entity_poly.type
_entity_poly.pdbx_seq_one_letter_code
_entity_poly.pdbx_strand_id
1 'polypeptide(L)'
;MNINLSRILKLILDDRKQTKWGKDLGIPISSNSRLFKDGTLPADKYLTKIMHSENVSLNALFGNSDAPFIVHRTIDSSETFQFIKPHLEDEAWDIHIISGAEYPIIVLSTLAEDGDGFKYTPIEVVCGPADIATANLFKGLKVMHKALPKDEANELATGYKGTYYLFGKTTLLDAVEVNHSEIMDIFRREATKNAQTLKRIMQIIDDTMAEEKSNLSAEDRRKLVSELYFYAVEEGLGSGDISENLVSSMMRVI
;
A
#
# COMPACT_ATOMS: atom_id res chain seq x y z
N MET A 1 14.59 -24.13 -4.88
CA MET A 1 13.61 -23.15 -4.37
C MET A 1 14.08 -21.76 -4.76
N ASN A 2 13.27 -21.02 -5.53
CA ASN A 2 13.53 -19.62 -5.83
C ASN A 2 13.60 -18.84 -4.50
N ILE A 3 14.74 -18.19 -4.22
CA ILE A 3 14.99 -17.48 -2.96
C ILE A 3 13.92 -16.41 -2.74
N ASN A 4 13.47 -15.76 -3.82
CA ASN A 4 12.46 -14.71 -3.72
C ASN A 4 11.09 -15.28 -3.31
N LEU A 5 10.64 -16.36 -3.97
CA LEU A 5 9.37 -17.02 -3.62
C LEU A 5 9.35 -17.52 -2.16
N SER A 6 10.47 -18.05 -1.66
CA SER A 6 10.58 -18.45 -0.25
C SER A 6 10.38 -17.28 0.71
N ARG A 7 10.93 -16.10 0.38
CA ARG A 7 10.75 -14.87 1.15
C ARG A 7 9.30 -14.37 1.07
N ILE A 8 8.72 -14.35 -0.13
CA ILE A 8 7.32 -13.97 -0.36
C ILE A 8 6.36 -14.86 0.45
N LEU A 9 6.55 -16.18 0.42
CA LEU A 9 5.73 -17.12 1.18
C LEU A 9 5.87 -16.93 2.69
N LYS A 10 7.04 -16.53 3.19
CA LYS A 10 7.24 -16.16 4.60
C LYS A 10 6.45 -14.90 4.97
N LEU A 11 6.43 -13.88 4.10
CA LEU A 11 5.65 -12.65 4.32
C LEU A 11 4.15 -12.93 4.31
N ILE A 12 3.69 -13.79 3.39
CA ILE A 12 2.29 -14.21 3.34
C ILE A 12 1.93 -14.96 4.63
N LEU A 13 2.67 -16.01 4.98
CA LEU A 13 2.32 -16.84 6.13
C LEU A 13 2.50 -16.14 7.46
N ASP A 14 3.55 -15.33 7.61
CA ASP A 14 4.01 -14.78 8.87
C ASP A 14 4.14 -15.90 9.94
N ASP A 15 3.37 -15.88 11.02
CA ASP A 15 3.36 -16.92 12.06
C ASP A 15 2.41 -18.12 11.77
N ARG A 16 1.70 -18.12 10.63
CA ARG A 16 0.74 -19.18 10.29
C ARG A 16 1.40 -20.51 9.95
N LYS A 17 0.76 -21.60 10.38
CA LYS A 17 1.17 -22.96 9.98
C LYS A 17 0.84 -23.22 8.50
N GLN A 18 1.86 -23.53 7.71
CA GLN A 18 1.78 -23.91 6.28
C GLN A 18 0.66 -24.92 5.97
N THR A 19 0.49 -25.94 6.81
CA THR A 19 -0.49 -27.00 6.62
C THR A 19 -1.92 -26.51 6.82
N LYS A 20 -2.15 -25.65 7.80
CA LYS A 20 -3.47 -25.05 8.05
C LYS A 20 -3.80 -24.07 6.94
N TRP A 21 -2.88 -23.18 6.60
CA TRP A 21 -3.03 -22.22 5.51
C TRP A 21 -3.41 -22.87 4.19
N GLY A 22 -2.64 -23.88 3.75
CA GLY A 22 -2.94 -24.58 2.49
C GLY A 22 -4.28 -25.32 2.54
N LYS A 23 -4.67 -25.86 3.69
CA LYS A 23 -5.98 -26.52 3.87
C LYS A 23 -7.13 -25.53 3.78
N ASP A 24 -7.00 -24.36 4.41
CA ASP A 24 -8.02 -23.32 4.42
C ASP A 24 -8.27 -22.81 2.99
N LEU A 25 -7.23 -22.78 2.14
CA LEU A 25 -7.32 -22.45 0.71
C LEU A 25 -7.74 -23.61 -0.20
N GLY A 26 -7.97 -24.80 0.36
CA GLY A 26 -8.32 -26.01 -0.41
C GLY A 26 -7.17 -26.58 -1.26
N ILE A 27 -5.92 -26.20 -0.99
CA ILE A 27 -4.75 -26.68 -1.72
C ILE A 27 -4.44 -28.14 -1.31
N PRO A 28 -4.30 -29.07 -2.28
CA PRO A 28 -3.92 -30.45 -1.98
C PRO A 28 -2.60 -30.50 -1.22
N ILE A 29 -2.53 -31.35 -0.19
CA ILE A 29 -1.36 -31.46 0.71
C ILE A 29 -0.05 -31.67 -0.08
N SER A 30 -0.09 -32.48 -1.14
CA SER A 30 1.06 -32.74 -2.01
C SER A 30 1.52 -31.51 -2.81
N SER A 31 0.58 -30.69 -3.29
CA SER A 31 0.88 -29.43 -3.97
C SER A 31 1.39 -28.37 -2.98
N ASN A 32 0.75 -28.26 -1.81
CA ASN A 32 1.20 -27.38 -0.74
C ASN A 32 2.63 -27.73 -0.29
N SER A 33 2.92 -29.02 -0.10
CA SER A 33 4.26 -29.48 0.28
C SER A 33 5.33 -29.15 -0.77
N ARG A 34 5.00 -29.27 -2.06
CA ARG A 34 5.92 -28.91 -3.16
C ARG A 34 6.18 -27.40 -3.21
N LEU A 35 5.14 -26.58 -3.10
CA LEU A 35 5.26 -25.12 -3.04
C LEU A 35 6.31 -24.66 -2.02
N PHE A 36 6.26 -25.19 -0.79
CA PHE A 36 7.21 -24.80 0.27
C PHE A 36 8.57 -25.52 0.20
N LYS A 37 8.67 -26.69 -0.43
CA LYS A 37 9.90 -27.48 -0.49
C LYS A 37 10.80 -27.10 -1.66
N ASP A 38 10.24 -26.97 -2.85
CA ASP A 38 11.00 -26.74 -4.08
C ASP A 38 10.57 -25.46 -4.83
N GLY A 39 9.45 -24.84 -4.45
CA GLY A 39 8.93 -23.63 -5.09
C GLY A 39 8.00 -23.92 -6.26
N THR A 40 7.53 -25.17 -6.42
CA THR A 40 6.56 -25.50 -7.48
C THR A 40 5.21 -24.86 -7.18
N LEU A 41 4.80 -23.92 -8.03
CA LEU A 41 3.49 -23.28 -7.91
C LEU A 41 2.35 -24.29 -8.09
N PRO A 42 1.25 -24.15 -7.31
CA PRO A 42 0.08 -24.98 -7.49
C PRO A 42 -0.64 -24.62 -8.81
N ALA A 43 -1.60 -25.45 -9.22
CA ALA A 43 -2.41 -25.19 -10.41
C ALA A 43 -3.15 -23.84 -10.31
N ASP A 44 -3.42 -23.23 -11.47
CA ASP A 44 -3.95 -21.86 -11.61
C ASP A 44 -5.12 -21.55 -10.69
N LYS A 45 -6.08 -22.47 -10.56
CA LYS A 45 -7.24 -22.28 -9.66
C LYS A 45 -6.85 -22.01 -8.19
N TYR A 46 -5.75 -22.59 -7.71
CA TYR A 46 -5.25 -22.36 -6.36
C TYR A 46 -4.41 -21.08 -6.26
N LEU A 47 -3.72 -20.70 -7.34
CA LEU A 47 -3.04 -19.41 -7.42
C LEU A 47 -4.06 -18.27 -7.35
N THR A 48 -5.16 -18.37 -8.10
CA THR A 48 -6.28 -17.43 -8.02
C THR A 48 -6.84 -17.32 -6.60
N LYS A 49 -7.02 -18.45 -5.90
CA LYS A 49 -7.45 -18.44 -4.50
C LYS A 49 -6.46 -17.71 -3.60
N ILE A 50 -5.16 -18.01 -3.70
CA ILE A 50 -4.11 -17.30 -2.94
C ILE A 50 -4.17 -15.81 -3.21
N MET A 51 -4.22 -15.40 -4.48
CA MET A 51 -4.24 -13.99 -4.89
C MET A 51 -5.42 -13.25 -4.25
N HIS A 52 -6.63 -13.80 -4.36
CA HIS A 52 -7.84 -13.16 -3.84
C HIS A 52 -7.91 -13.19 -2.31
N SER A 53 -7.55 -14.30 -1.67
CA SER A 53 -7.67 -14.44 -0.22
C SER A 53 -6.57 -13.70 0.55
N GLU A 54 -5.41 -13.49 -0.07
CA GLU A 54 -4.25 -12.88 0.60
C GLU A 54 -3.95 -11.47 0.09
N ASN A 55 -4.66 -10.98 -0.94
CA ASN A 55 -4.36 -9.74 -1.67
C ASN A 55 -2.92 -9.72 -2.21
N VAL A 56 -2.51 -10.81 -2.87
CA VAL A 56 -1.12 -11.01 -3.33
C VAL A 56 -1.03 -10.89 -4.85
N SER A 57 0.00 -10.20 -5.33
CA SER A 57 0.26 -10.08 -6.77
C SER A 57 0.81 -11.38 -7.37
N LEU A 58 0.37 -11.69 -8.59
CA LEU A 58 0.89 -12.83 -9.33
C LEU A 58 2.40 -12.70 -9.62
N ASN A 59 2.86 -11.47 -9.89
CA ASN A 59 4.28 -11.17 -10.09
C ASN A 59 5.14 -11.57 -8.87
N ALA A 60 4.65 -11.31 -7.65
CA ALA A 60 5.35 -11.75 -6.44
C ALA A 60 5.40 -13.27 -6.30
N LEU A 61 4.31 -13.98 -6.65
CA LEU A 61 4.29 -15.45 -6.63
C LEU A 61 5.24 -16.07 -7.66
N PHE A 62 5.51 -15.40 -8.78
CA PHE A 62 6.55 -15.81 -9.73
C PHE A 62 7.96 -15.37 -9.32
N GLY A 63 8.11 -14.59 -8.23
CA GLY A 63 9.38 -14.08 -7.74
C GLY A 63 9.91 -12.85 -8.49
N ASN A 64 9.04 -12.13 -9.21
CA ASN A 64 9.36 -10.94 -10.00
C ASN A 64 9.08 -9.63 -9.27
N SER A 65 8.55 -9.68 -8.05
CA SER A 65 8.28 -8.51 -7.20
C SER A 65 8.77 -8.80 -5.79
N ASP A 66 9.30 -7.79 -5.13
CA ASP A 66 9.75 -7.91 -3.75
C ASP A 66 8.66 -7.61 -2.72
N ALA A 67 7.66 -6.82 -3.09
CA ALA A 67 6.45 -6.57 -2.32
C ALA A 67 5.36 -7.57 -2.74
N PRO A 68 4.90 -8.45 -1.84
CA PRO A 68 3.87 -9.44 -2.15
C PRO A 68 2.48 -8.84 -2.35
N PHE A 69 2.10 -7.88 -1.50
CA PHE A 69 0.72 -7.44 -1.38
C PHE A 69 0.41 -6.29 -2.34
N ILE A 70 -0.79 -6.31 -2.90
CA ILE A 70 -1.22 -5.29 -3.86
C ILE A 70 -1.63 -4.04 -3.08
N VAL A 71 -0.98 -2.92 -3.40
CA VAL A 71 -1.34 -1.58 -2.92
C VAL A 71 -1.46 -0.67 -4.13
N HIS A 72 -2.63 -0.09 -4.32
CA HIS A 72 -2.86 0.93 -5.32
C HIS A 72 -2.28 2.26 -4.82
N ARG A 73 -1.14 2.67 -5.36
CA ARG A 73 -0.53 3.95 -5.01
C ARG A 73 -1.00 5.02 -5.97
N THR A 74 -1.54 6.11 -5.45
CA THR A 74 -2.05 7.22 -6.26
C THR A 74 -1.22 8.47 -6.04
N ILE A 75 -1.10 9.26 -7.09
CA ILE A 75 -0.25 10.45 -7.14
C ILE A 75 -0.93 11.66 -6.49
N ASP A 76 -2.23 11.78 -6.69
CA ASP A 76 -3.02 12.93 -6.24
C ASP A 76 -4.39 12.51 -5.67
N SER A 77 -5.10 13.49 -5.10
CA SER A 77 -6.41 13.25 -4.48
C SER A 77 -7.52 12.94 -5.48
N SER A 78 -7.38 13.38 -6.73
CA SER A 78 -8.32 13.03 -7.79
C SER A 78 -8.19 11.54 -8.14
N GLU A 79 -6.97 11.02 -8.26
CA GLU A 79 -6.73 9.59 -8.50
C GLU A 79 -7.26 8.74 -7.34
N THR A 80 -6.98 9.10 -6.09
CA THR A 80 -7.56 8.42 -4.91
C THR A 80 -9.09 8.41 -4.98
N PHE A 81 -9.70 9.56 -5.30
CA PHE A 81 -11.16 9.66 -5.42
C PHE A 81 -11.71 8.76 -6.53
N GLN A 82 -11.11 8.78 -7.72
CA GLN A 82 -11.54 7.97 -8.86
C GLN A 82 -11.34 6.48 -8.63
N PHE A 83 -10.34 6.09 -7.84
CA PHE A 83 -10.16 4.70 -7.44
C PHE A 83 -11.25 4.24 -6.46
N ILE A 84 -11.55 5.03 -5.43
CA ILE A 84 -12.47 4.61 -4.35
C ILE A 84 -13.93 4.66 -4.80
N LYS A 85 -14.31 5.69 -5.56
CA LYS A 85 -15.72 5.95 -5.89
C LYS A 85 -16.44 4.74 -6.53
N PRO A 86 -15.89 4.06 -7.56
CA PRO A 86 -16.55 2.91 -8.17
C PRO A 86 -16.78 1.75 -7.20
N HIS A 87 -15.84 1.51 -6.26
CA HIS A 87 -15.97 0.43 -5.28
C HIS A 87 -17.17 0.67 -4.35
N LEU A 88 -17.34 1.92 -3.88
CA LEU A 88 -18.46 2.30 -3.01
C LEU A 88 -19.83 2.34 -3.74
N GLU A 89 -19.83 2.40 -5.07
CA GLU A 89 -21.05 2.35 -5.88
C GLU A 89 -21.51 0.91 -6.18
N ASP A 90 -20.61 -0.07 -6.11
CA ASP A 90 -20.85 -1.47 -6.49
C ASP A 90 -21.29 -2.33 -5.30
N GLU A 91 -20.52 -2.33 -4.20
CA GLU A 91 -20.76 -3.20 -3.04
C GLU A 91 -20.70 -2.46 -1.70
N ALA A 92 -21.23 -3.10 -0.66
CA ALA A 92 -21.16 -2.61 0.72
C ALA A 92 -19.80 -2.97 1.35
N TRP A 93 -18.79 -2.15 1.09
CA TRP A 93 -17.45 -2.32 1.64
C TRP A 93 -17.35 -1.86 3.10
N ASP A 94 -16.64 -2.62 3.92
CA ASP A 94 -16.07 -2.16 5.19
C ASP A 94 -14.88 -1.24 4.93
N ILE A 95 -14.92 -0.03 5.49
CA ILE A 95 -13.94 1.02 5.20
C ILE A 95 -13.08 1.27 6.42
N HIS A 96 -11.76 1.18 6.23
CA HIS A 96 -10.77 1.55 7.24
C HIS A 96 -9.81 2.61 6.71
N ILE A 97 -9.61 3.66 7.48
CA ILE A 97 -8.59 4.68 7.24
C ILE A 97 -7.44 4.44 8.21
N ILE A 98 -6.25 4.27 7.66
CA ILE A 98 -5.02 4.08 8.41
C ILE A 98 -4.13 5.30 8.21
N SER A 99 -3.72 5.92 9.32
CA SER A 99 -2.76 7.02 9.35
C SER A 99 -1.45 6.58 9.98
N GLY A 100 -0.34 7.23 9.63
CA GLY A 100 0.99 6.91 10.18
C GLY A 100 2.07 6.86 9.13
N ALA A 101 1.69 6.60 7.88
CA ALA A 101 2.54 6.77 6.70
C ALA A 101 2.53 8.24 6.23
N GLU A 102 3.22 8.51 5.13
CA GLU A 102 3.20 9.81 4.46
C GLU A 102 1.80 10.17 3.96
N TYR A 103 1.09 9.18 3.41
CA TYR A 103 -0.28 9.34 2.92
C TYR A 103 -1.26 8.49 3.75
N PRO A 104 -2.55 8.89 3.82
CA PRO A 104 -3.57 8.01 4.36
C PRO A 104 -3.64 6.74 3.51
N ILE A 105 -3.74 5.61 4.18
CA ILE A 105 -4.00 4.31 3.57
C ILE A 105 -5.48 4.02 3.79
N ILE A 106 -6.21 3.74 2.73
CA ILE A 106 -7.62 3.38 2.79
C ILE A 106 -7.73 1.91 2.41
N VAL A 107 -8.28 1.13 3.31
CA VAL A 107 -8.53 -0.31 3.13
C VAL A 107 -10.02 -0.51 2.98
N LEU A 108 -10.41 -1.07 1.84
CA LEU A 108 -11.77 -1.54 1.59
C LEU A 108 -11.76 -3.05 1.70
N SER A 109 -12.66 -3.62 2.49
CA SER A 109 -12.88 -5.07 2.52
C SER A 109 -14.35 -5.45 2.44
N THR A 110 -14.66 -6.57 1.81
CA THR A 110 -16.02 -7.13 1.74
C THR A 110 -15.94 -8.64 1.93
N LEU A 111 -17.08 -9.33 2.06
CA LEU A 111 -17.12 -10.79 2.07
C LEU A 111 -17.59 -11.28 0.70
N ALA A 112 -16.81 -12.19 0.10
CA ALA A 112 -17.15 -12.80 -1.18
C ALA A 112 -17.08 -14.34 -1.10
N GLU A 113 -17.68 -14.98 -2.11
CA GLU A 113 -17.66 -16.42 -2.31
C GLU A 113 -17.35 -16.70 -3.79
N ASP A 114 -16.41 -17.60 -4.07
CA ASP A 114 -16.12 -18.01 -5.45
C ASP A 114 -17.18 -18.99 -5.97
N GLY A 115 -17.12 -19.32 -7.27
CA GLY A 115 -18.06 -20.25 -7.89
C GLY A 115 -18.06 -21.69 -7.34
N ASP A 116 -17.03 -22.06 -6.56
CA ASP A 116 -16.90 -23.36 -5.89
C ASP A 116 -17.33 -23.31 -4.41
N GLY A 117 -17.85 -22.17 -3.93
CA GLY A 117 -18.29 -21.99 -2.55
C GLY A 117 -17.17 -21.64 -1.56
N PHE A 118 -15.98 -21.28 -2.03
CA PHE A 118 -14.88 -20.84 -1.17
C PHE A 118 -15.07 -19.38 -0.79
N LYS A 119 -15.23 -19.14 0.51
CA LYS A 119 -15.39 -17.80 1.10
C LYS A 119 -14.05 -17.14 1.33
N TYR A 120 -13.95 -15.88 0.94
CA TYR A 120 -12.77 -15.05 1.14
C TYR A 120 -13.18 -13.60 1.38
N THR A 121 -12.21 -12.79 1.80
CA THR A 121 -12.38 -11.36 2.01
C THR A 121 -11.60 -10.64 0.93
N PRO A 122 -12.21 -10.20 -0.19
CA PRO A 122 -11.58 -9.25 -1.09
C PRO A 122 -11.12 -8.03 -0.32
N ILE A 123 -9.90 -7.57 -0.60
CA ILE A 123 -9.31 -6.41 0.03
C ILE A 123 -8.69 -5.54 -1.05
N GLU A 124 -9.07 -4.26 -1.04
CA GLU A 124 -8.43 -3.22 -1.83
C GLU A 124 -7.70 -2.28 -0.87
N VAL A 125 -6.41 -2.05 -1.13
CA VAL A 125 -5.58 -1.12 -0.34
C VAL A 125 -5.15 0.00 -1.27
N VAL A 126 -5.54 1.24 -0.96
CA VAL A 126 -5.09 2.42 -1.67
C VAL A 126 -4.26 3.31 -0.74
N CYS A 127 -3.15 3.83 -1.23
CA CYS A 127 -2.28 4.73 -0.49
C CYS A 127 -1.96 5.96 -1.35
N GLY A 128 -2.37 7.13 -0.90
CA GLY A 128 -2.09 8.38 -1.61
C GLY A 128 -2.85 9.57 -1.05
N PRO A 129 -2.65 10.77 -1.63
CA PRO A 129 -3.29 11.98 -1.13
C PRO A 129 -4.81 11.81 -1.12
N ALA A 130 -5.47 12.20 -0.02
CA ALA A 130 -6.92 12.24 0.05
C ALA A 130 -7.37 13.63 0.52
N ASP A 131 -8.48 14.12 -0.04
CA ASP A 131 -8.98 15.45 0.25
C ASP A 131 -10.45 15.43 0.70
N ILE A 132 -11.07 16.61 0.74
CA ILE A 132 -12.47 16.78 1.13
C ILE A 132 -13.42 16.04 0.16
N ALA A 133 -13.09 15.94 -1.12
CA ALA A 133 -13.91 15.19 -2.07
C ALA A 133 -13.89 13.69 -1.74
N THR A 134 -12.73 13.13 -1.43
CA THR A 134 -12.61 11.75 -0.94
C THR A 134 -13.35 11.57 0.39
N ALA A 135 -13.20 12.50 1.34
CA ALA A 135 -13.94 12.42 2.61
C ALA A 135 -15.46 12.41 2.42
N ASN A 136 -15.97 13.14 1.43
CA ASN A 136 -17.40 13.22 1.12
C ASN A 136 -17.96 11.90 0.57
N LEU A 137 -17.13 11.05 -0.04
CA LEU A 137 -17.56 9.70 -0.45
C LEU A 137 -18.00 8.85 0.74
N PHE A 138 -17.42 9.09 1.91
CA PHE A 138 -17.71 8.33 3.13
C PHE A 138 -18.86 8.90 3.97
N LYS A 139 -19.53 9.95 3.49
CA LYS A 139 -20.58 10.62 4.27
C LYS A 139 -21.77 9.69 4.48
N GLY A 140 -22.06 9.38 5.74
CA GLY A 140 -23.15 8.47 6.12
C GLY A 140 -22.77 6.99 6.06
N LEU A 141 -21.51 6.67 5.75
CA LEU A 141 -20.97 5.32 5.83
C LEU A 141 -20.28 5.12 7.18
N LYS A 142 -20.21 3.86 7.62
CA LYS A 142 -19.42 3.48 8.78
C LYS A 142 -17.95 3.41 8.37
N VAL A 143 -17.11 4.22 9.02
CA VAL A 143 -15.67 4.26 8.76
C VAL A 143 -14.91 4.03 10.05
N MET A 144 -13.94 3.14 9.98
CA MET A 144 -13.05 2.83 11.08
C MET A 144 -11.71 3.53 10.88
N HIS A 145 -11.10 4.06 11.93
CA HIS A 145 -9.79 4.71 11.87
C HIS A 145 -8.78 4.06 12.81
N LYS A 146 -7.54 3.91 12.31
CA LYS A 146 -6.39 3.51 13.11
C LYS A 146 -5.18 4.38 12.81
N ALA A 147 -4.49 4.83 13.86
CA ALA A 147 -3.13 5.32 13.73
C ALA A 147 -2.14 4.17 14.00
N LEU A 148 -1.22 3.94 13.06
CA LEU A 148 -0.13 2.98 13.19
C LEU A 148 1.21 3.70 13.41
N PRO A 149 2.21 3.02 14.01
CA PRO A 149 3.59 3.48 13.96
C PRO A 149 4.07 3.68 12.52
N LYS A 150 4.98 4.63 12.29
CA LYS A 150 5.47 5.00 10.95
C LYS A 150 5.95 3.79 10.16
N ASP A 151 6.81 2.96 10.77
CA ASP A 151 7.39 1.79 10.11
C ASP A 151 6.31 0.79 9.67
N GLU A 152 5.33 0.53 10.54
CA GLU A 152 4.23 -0.40 10.23
C GLU A 152 3.30 0.14 9.15
N ALA A 153 3.00 1.44 9.19
CA ALA A 153 2.19 2.09 8.18
C ALA A 153 2.92 2.10 6.82
N ASN A 154 4.23 2.34 6.82
CA ASN A 154 5.05 2.30 5.61
C ASN A 154 5.13 0.89 5.03
N GLU A 155 5.31 -0.16 5.85
CA GLU A 155 5.27 -1.54 5.37
C GLU A 155 3.91 -1.90 4.75
N LEU A 156 2.80 -1.37 5.28
CA LEU A 156 1.48 -1.53 4.67
C LEU A 156 1.37 -0.75 3.35
N ALA A 157 1.75 0.53 3.33
CA ALA A 157 1.74 1.38 2.13
C ALA A 157 2.64 0.85 0.99
N THR A 158 3.64 0.04 1.35
CA THR A 158 4.60 -0.53 0.41
C THR A 158 4.38 -2.00 0.07
N GLY A 159 3.28 -2.60 0.56
CA GLY A 159 2.89 -3.96 0.19
C GLY A 159 3.71 -5.06 0.87
N TYR A 160 4.33 -4.77 2.02
CA TYR A 160 5.04 -5.73 2.87
C TYR A 160 4.20 -6.26 4.04
N LYS A 161 3.12 -5.55 4.42
CA LYS A 161 2.05 -6.07 5.29
C LYS A 161 0.78 -6.31 4.51
N GLY A 162 0.13 -7.44 4.75
CA GLY A 162 -1.04 -7.88 3.98
C GLY A 162 -2.19 -8.39 4.82
N THR A 163 -3.05 -9.18 4.20
CA THR A 163 -4.33 -9.63 4.73
C THR A 163 -4.26 -10.21 6.14
N TYR A 164 -3.27 -11.07 6.42
CA TYR A 164 -3.14 -11.67 7.75
C TYR A 164 -2.78 -10.65 8.84
N TYR A 165 -2.00 -9.61 8.51
CA TYR A 165 -1.72 -8.52 9.44
C TYR A 165 -2.95 -7.64 9.67
N LEU A 166 -3.77 -7.42 8.64
CA LEU A 166 -4.98 -6.62 8.74
C LEU A 166 -6.08 -7.32 9.57
N PHE A 167 -6.37 -8.60 9.28
CA PHE A 167 -7.54 -9.31 9.80
C PHE A 167 -7.22 -10.47 10.76
N GLY A 168 -5.94 -10.79 10.97
CA GLY A 168 -5.50 -11.95 11.75
C GLY A 168 -5.31 -11.71 13.25
N LYS A 169 -4.23 -12.27 13.79
CA LYS A 169 -4.04 -12.51 15.25
C LYS A 169 -3.95 -11.24 16.12
N THR A 170 -3.46 -10.16 15.55
CA THR A 170 -3.45 -8.81 16.13
C THR A 170 -4.05 -7.94 15.04
N THR A 171 -5.37 -7.79 15.04
CA THR A 171 -6.05 -7.02 14.00
C THR A 171 -5.51 -5.59 14.05
N LEU A 172 -4.78 -5.17 13.02
CA LEU A 172 -4.47 -3.74 12.82
C LEU A 172 -5.76 -2.91 12.74
N LEU A 173 -6.89 -3.58 12.52
CA LEU A 173 -8.25 -3.05 12.52
C LEU A 173 -8.93 -3.01 13.90
N ASP A 174 -8.19 -3.12 15.02
CA ASP A 174 -8.69 -2.64 16.33
C ASP A 174 -8.75 -1.11 16.30
N ALA A 175 -9.72 -0.64 15.53
CA ALA A 175 -9.91 0.70 15.03
C ALA A 175 -11.14 1.31 15.70
N VAL A 176 -11.16 2.63 15.78
CA VAL A 176 -12.28 3.38 16.34
C VAL A 176 -13.19 3.85 15.22
N GLU A 177 -14.49 3.76 15.41
CA GLU A 177 -15.43 4.38 14.47
C GLU A 177 -15.25 5.90 14.50
N VAL A 178 -15.12 6.50 13.33
CA VAL A 178 -14.95 7.95 13.17
C VAL A 178 -16.09 8.55 12.37
N ASN A 179 -16.50 9.74 12.77
CA ASN A 179 -17.50 10.51 12.05
C ASN A 179 -16.88 11.30 10.88
N HIS A 180 -17.74 11.84 10.01
CA HIS A 180 -17.30 12.55 8.82
C HIS A 180 -16.41 13.77 9.09
N SER A 181 -16.62 14.51 10.19
CA SER A 181 -15.72 15.62 10.56
C SER A 181 -14.32 15.13 10.94
N GLU A 182 -14.23 14.02 11.67
CA GLU A 182 -12.94 13.42 12.03
C GLU A 182 -12.18 12.91 10.80
N ILE A 183 -12.88 12.34 9.81
CA ILE A 183 -12.29 11.95 8.52
C ILE A 183 -11.68 13.17 7.82
N MET A 184 -12.43 14.27 7.72
CA MET A 184 -11.91 15.51 7.12
C MET A 184 -10.66 16.01 7.84
N ASP A 185 -10.63 15.93 9.16
CA ASP A 185 -9.47 16.37 9.95
C ASP A 185 -8.27 15.42 9.82
N ILE A 186 -8.48 14.11 9.63
CA ILE A 186 -7.42 13.17 9.26
C ILE A 186 -6.81 13.59 7.92
N PHE A 187 -7.63 13.74 6.88
CA PHE A 187 -7.13 14.06 5.54
C PHE A 187 -6.46 15.44 5.47
N ARG A 188 -6.96 16.44 6.20
CA ARG A 188 -6.29 17.75 6.32
C ARG A 188 -4.92 17.67 6.99
N ARG A 189 -4.79 16.86 8.04
CA ARG A 189 -3.50 16.68 8.73
C ARG A 189 -2.49 16.02 7.80
N GLU A 190 -2.88 15.00 7.06
CA GLU A 190 -1.99 14.33 6.09
C GLU A 190 -1.65 15.27 4.92
N ALA A 191 -2.61 16.03 4.38
CA ALA A 191 -2.32 17.04 3.36
C ALA A 191 -1.32 18.12 3.84
N THR A 192 -1.36 18.46 5.13
CA THR A 192 -0.40 19.40 5.72
C THR A 192 1.01 18.80 5.79
N LYS A 193 1.15 17.50 6.10
CA LYS A 193 2.44 16.81 6.07
C LYS A 193 3.01 16.78 4.64
N ASN A 194 2.19 16.47 3.64
CA ASN A 194 2.61 16.45 2.23
C ASN A 194 3.15 17.82 1.78
N ALA A 195 2.48 18.90 2.18
CA ALA A 195 2.95 20.25 1.90
C ALA A 195 4.32 20.54 2.55
N GLN A 196 4.60 19.96 3.72
CA GLN A 196 5.91 20.05 4.36
C GLN A 196 6.96 19.23 3.61
N THR A 197 6.63 18.03 3.12
CA THR A 197 7.51 17.19 2.29
C THR A 197 7.90 17.88 0.99
N LEU A 198 6.93 18.41 0.25
CA LEU A 198 7.19 19.21 -0.96
C LEU A 198 8.08 20.43 -0.66
N LYS A 199 7.80 21.14 0.43
CA LYS A 199 8.62 22.27 0.86
C LYS A 199 10.06 21.84 1.18
N ARG A 200 10.24 20.67 1.80
CA ARG A 200 11.56 20.12 2.13
C ARG A 200 12.32 19.71 0.87
N ILE A 201 11.66 19.06 -0.09
CA ILE A 201 12.25 18.73 -1.41
C ILE A 201 12.75 20.01 -2.08
N MET A 202 11.92 21.05 -2.14
CA MET A 202 12.31 22.33 -2.74
C MET A 202 13.50 22.96 -2.03
N GLN A 203 13.55 22.91 -0.70
CA GLN A 203 14.70 23.39 0.09
C GLN A 203 15.98 22.62 -0.23
N ILE A 204 15.93 21.28 -0.24
CA ILE A 204 17.12 20.46 -0.54
C ILE A 204 17.62 20.72 -1.97
N ILE A 205 16.71 20.89 -2.93
CA ILE A 205 17.10 21.28 -4.30
C ILE A 205 17.77 22.65 -4.31
N ASP A 206 17.21 23.64 -3.61
CA ASP A 206 17.80 24.99 -3.54
C ASP A 206 19.19 24.97 -2.87
N ASP A 207 19.34 24.22 -1.79
CA ASP A 207 20.62 24.04 -1.08
C ASP A 207 21.64 23.34 -1.99
N THR A 208 21.26 22.24 -2.65
CA THR A 208 22.13 21.49 -3.58
C THR A 208 22.53 22.33 -4.80
N MET A 209 21.60 23.11 -5.37
CA MET A 209 21.90 24.02 -6.48
C MET A 209 22.88 25.12 -6.07
N ALA A 210 22.74 25.65 -4.85
CA ALA A 210 23.66 26.66 -4.31
C ALA A 210 25.07 26.09 -4.09
N GLU A 211 25.19 24.86 -3.58
CA GLU A 211 26.46 24.17 -3.35
C GLU A 211 27.16 23.79 -4.66
N GLU A 212 26.44 23.19 -5.61
CA GLU A 212 26.98 22.76 -6.90
C GLU A 212 27.14 23.91 -7.91
N LYS A 213 26.70 25.13 -7.56
CA LYS A 213 26.61 26.30 -8.47
C LYS A 213 25.87 25.97 -9.77
N SER A 214 24.87 25.12 -9.68
CA SER A 214 24.05 24.70 -10.80
C SER A 214 22.90 25.69 -11.00
N ASN A 215 22.60 26.03 -12.26
CA ASN A 215 21.44 26.84 -12.63
C ASN A 215 20.48 25.99 -13.46
N LEU A 216 19.60 25.26 -12.79
CA LEU A 216 18.47 24.62 -13.44
C LEU A 216 17.47 25.67 -13.92
N SER A 217 16.91 25.45 -15.11
CA SER A 217 15.80 26.27 -15.58
C SER A 217 14.57 26.06 -14.68
N ALA A 218 13.61 26.99 -14.72
CA ALA A 218 12.36 26.83 -13.97
C ALA A 218 11.57 25.59 -14.40
N GLU A 219 11.77 25.11 -15.64
CA GLU A 219 11.14 23.91 -16.17
C GLU A 219 11.81 22.65 -15.64
N ASP A 220 13.13 22.56 -15.72
CA ASP A 220 13.91 21.42 -15.19
C ASP A 220 13.74 21.29 -13.68
N ARG A 221 13.68 22.42 -12.98
CA ARG A 221 13.42 22.45 -11.54
C ARG A 221 12.04 21.87 -11.20
N ARG A 222 10.99 22.20 -11.96
CA ARG A 222 9.66 21.61 -11.76
C ARG A 222 9.65 20.12 -12.03
N LYS A 223 10.35 19.69 -13.09
CA LYS A 223 10.49 18.28 -13.44
C LYS A 223 11.19 17.50 -12.33
N LEU A 224 12.32 18.02 -11.83
CA LEU A 224 13.07 17.44 -10.72
C LEU A 224 12.25 17.34 -9.43
N VAL A 225 11.53 18.41 -9.04
CA VAL A 225 10.64 18.39 -7.88
C VAL A 225 9.59 17.30 -8.04
N SER A 226 9.00 17.18 -9.23
CA SER A 226 7.99 16.17 -9.52
C SER A 226 8.58 14.77 -9.44
N GLU A 227 9.71 14.50 -10.10
CA GLU A 227 10.38 13.20 -10.09
C GLU A 227 10.83 12.78 -8.69
N LEU A 228 11.40 13.68 -7.90
CA LEU A 228 11.77 13.40 -6.51
C LEU A 228 10.55 13.12 -5.64
N TYR A 229 9.47 13.87 -5.85
CA TYR A 229 8.21 13.64 -5.16
C TYR A 229 7.62 12.28 -5.56
N PHE A 230 7.59 11.94 -6.85
CA PHE A 230 7.14 10.64 -7.36
C PHE A 230 7.96 9.49 -6.77
N TYR A 231 9.29 9.62 -6.78
CA TYR A 231 10.18 8.64 -6.19
C TYR A 231 9.91 8.48 -4.68
N ALA A 232 9.73 9.58 -3.95
CA ALA A 232 9.40 9.52 -2.53
C ALA A 232 8.05 8.83 -2.27
N VAL A 233 7.05 9.07 -3.10
CA VAL A 233 5.74 8.41 -3.04
C VAL A 233 5.86 6.92 -3.33
N GLU A 234 6.57 6.55 -4.39
CA GLU A 234 6.76 5.15 -4.81
C GLU A 234 7.56 4.35 -3.77
N GLU A 235 8.54 4.98 -3.12
CA GLU A 235 9.38 4.32 -2.13
C GLU A 235 8.85 4.47 -0.68
N GLY A 236 7.79 5.25 -0.47
CA GLY A 236 7.22 5.50 0.86
C GLY A 236 8.16 6.32 1.77
N LEU A 237 8.99 7.18 1.19
CA LEU A 237 9.94 8.04 1.90
C LEU A 237 9.20 9.25 2.50
N GLY A 238 9.44 9.54 3.78
CA GLY A 238 8.91 10.75 4.41
C GLY A 238 9.82 11.96 4.21
N SER A 239 9.38 13.14 4.65
CA SER A 239 10.13 14.40 4.52
C SER A 239 11.56 14.37 5.07
N GLY A 240 11.85 13.50 6.04
CA GLY A 240 13.18 13.34 6.65
C GLY A 240 14.10 12.36 5.95
N ASP A 241 13.57 11.56 5.02
CA ASP A 241 14.28 10.45 4.38
C ASP A 241 14.89 10.86 3.01
N ILE A 242 14.51 12.04 2.51
CA ILE A 242 15.05 12.63 1.28
C ILE A 242 16.38 13.30 1.59
N SER A 243 17.46 12.82 0.97
CA SER A 243 18.84 13.29 1.20
C SER A 243 19.39 14.11 0.03
N GLU A 244 20.35 14.99 0.31
CA GLU A 244 21.08 15.77 -0.71
C GLU A 244 21.76 14.87 -1.76
N ASN A 245 22.26 13.70 -1.35
CA ASN A 245 22.87 12.75 -2.28
C ASN A 245 21.89 12.22 -3.33
N LEU A 246 20.64 11.95 -2.93
CA LEU A 246 19.58 11.52 -3.85
C LEU A 246 19.26 12.64 -4.85
N VAL A 247 19.14 13.87 -4.35
CA VAL A 247 18.86 15.06 -5.19
C VAL A 247 19.99 15.33 -6.17
N SER A 248 21.25 15.34 -5.73
CA SER A 248 22.43 15.49 -6.60
C SER A 248 22.50 14.39 -7.66
N SER A 249 22.14 13.15 -7.30
CA SER A 249 22.12 12.03 -8.25
C SER A 249 21.08 12.24 -9.36
N MET A 250 19.87 12.69 -9.01
CA MET A 250 18.81 12.95 -9.99
C MET A 250 19.06 14.22 -10.81
N MET A 251 19.67 15.26 -10.22
CA MET A 251 20.08 16.48 -10.92
C MET A 251 21.07 16.22 -12.07
N ARG A 252 21.90 15.17 -11.97
CA ARG A 252 22.87 14.81 -13.03
C ARG A 252 22.26 14.09 -14.22
N VAL A 253 21.02 13.61 -14.08
CA VAL A 253 20.32 12.81 -15.10
C VAL A 253 19.33 13.66 -15.89
N ILE A 254 18.94 14.82 -15.36
CA ILE A 254 18.12 15.84 -16.02
C ILE A 254 19.02 16.78 -16.83
#